data_AF-A0A7S1X647-F1
#
_entry.id   AF-A0A7S1X647-F1
#
_cell.length_a   1.000
_cell.length_b   1.000
_cell.length_c   1.000
_cell.angle_alpha   90.00
_cell.angle_beta   90.00
_cell.angle_gamma   90.00
#
_symmetry.space_group_name_H-M   'P 1'
#
loop_
_entity.id
_entity.type
_entity.pdbx_description
1 polymer ?
#
loop_
_entity_poly.entity_id
_entity_poly.type
_entity_poly.pdbx_seq_one_letter_code
_entity_poly.pdbx_strand_id
1 'polypeptide(L)'
;AVVAVAAGGLLDIITRPGETALMYKSNDYESMVAQTRLLVEDKQLRARIAAEGRADVEKFGWTAATKKLREEQYEAAIQQGKKKRKFGLFVIGNTVRGFFAFIASLVLAIVHKLDYARAYRN
;
A
#
# COMPACT_ATOMS: atom_id res chain seq x y z
N ALA A 1 -0.53 -4.98 -32.37
CA ALA A 1 0.63 -4.07 -32.40
C ALA A 1 0.14 -2.64 -32.19
N VAL A 2 0.98 -1.78 -31.62
CA VAL A 2 0.62 -0.41 -31.22
C VAL A 2 1.57 0.58 -31.88
N VAL A 3 1.03 1.73 -32.31
CA VAL A 3 1.78 2.95 -32.63
C VAL A 3 1.38 3.98 -31.59
N ALA A 4 2.34 4.58 -30.91
CA ALA A 4 2.09 5.48 -29.79
C ALA A 4 2.92 6.76 -29.90
N VAL A 5 2.41 7.87 -29.37
CA VAL A 5 3.20 9.09 -29.24
C VAL A 5 4.25 8.92 -28.13
N ALA A 6 5.46 9.40 -28.37
CA ALA A 6 6.53 9.46 -27.40
C ALA A 6 6.35 10.64 -26.44
N ALA A 7 5.30 10.57 -25.61
CA ALA A 7 4.97 11.61 -24.65
C ALA A 7 4.27 11.05 -23.40
N GLY A 8 4.52 11.69 -22.25
CA GLY A 8 3.87 11.37 -20.99
C GLY A 8 4.12 9.95 -20.51
N GLY A 9 3.13 9.38 -19.81
CA GLY A 9 3.22 8.04 -19.21
C GLY A 9 3.39 6.88 -20.20
N LEU A 10 3.23 7.12 -21.51
CA LEU A 10 3.55 6.10 -22.52
C LEU A 10 5.05 5.78 -22.56
N LEU A 11 5.92 6.73 -22.17
CA LEU A 11 7.36 6.50 -22.05
C LEU A 11 7.69 5.54 -20.88
N ASP A 12 6.86 5.55 -19.83
CA ASP A 12 7.03 4.67 -18.67
C ASP A 12 6.49 3.26 -18.94
N ILE A 13 5.47 3.15 -19.81
CA ILE A 13 4.85 1.88 -20.20
C ILE A 13 5.67 1.20 -21.32
N ILE A 14 6.09 1.95 -22.34
CA ILE A 14 6.79 1.43 -23.52
C ILE A 14 8.30 1.67 -23.34
N THR A 15 8.96 0.73 -22.66
CA THR A 15 10.40 0.82 -22.36
C THR A 15 11.32 0.36 -23.51
N ARG A 16 10.77 -0.39 -24.47
CA ARG A 16 11.50 -0.94 -25.63
C ARG A 16 10.83 -0.57 -26.96
N PRO A 17 10.87 0.72 -27.34
CA PRO A 17 10.33 1.17 -28.62
C PRO A 17 11.02 0.45 -29.79
N GLY A 18 10.23 0.07 -30.80
CA GLY A 18 10.66 -0.76 -31.93
C GLY A 18 10.45 -2.26 -31.71
N GLU A 19 10.44 -2.73 -30.46
CA GLU A 19 10.24 -4.14 -30.11
C GLU A 19 8.80 -4.42 -29.65
N THR A 20 8.30 -3.64 -28.68
CA THR A 20 6.96 -3.86 -28.08
C THR A 20 5.89 -2.94 -28.65
N ALA A 21 6.28 -1.80 -29.18
CA ALA A 21 5.44 -0.84 -29.91
C ALA A 21 6.30 0.09 -30.77
N LEU A 22 5.73 0.68 -31.82
CA LEU A 22 6.38 1.77 -32.55
C LEU A 22 6.02 3.11 -31.90
N MET A 23 7.00 4.03 -31.84
CA MET A 23 6.80 5.34 -31.24
C MET A 23 7.23 6.46 -32.18
N TYR A 24 6.46 7.55 -32.20
CA TYR A 24 6.73 8.75 -32.98
C TYR A 24 6.77 9.98 -32.07
N LYS A 25 7.50 11.02 -32.49
CA LYS A 25 7.63 12.26 -31.72
C LYS A 25 6.29 13.01 -31.68
N SER A 26 6.03 13.75 -30.60
CA SER A 26 4.85 14.62 -30.54
C SER A 26 4.82 15.60 -31.72
N ASN A 27 3.64 15.79 -32.30
CA ASN A 27 3.37 16.58 -33.51
C ASN A 27 4.02 16.08 -34.81
N ASP A 28 4.66 14.91 -34.82
CA ASP A 28 5.20 14.27 -36.02
C ASP A 28 4.15 13.32 -36.65
N TYR A 29 3.20 13.93 -37.36
CA TYR A 29 2.11 13.20 -38.02
C TYR A 29 2.60 12.37 -39.21
N GLU A 30 3.70 12.77 -39.86
CA GLU A 30 4.28 12.03 -40.98
C GLU A 30 4.80 10.67 -40.50
N SER A 31 5.59 10.66 -39.42
CA SER A 31 6.06 9.42 -38.79
C SER A 31 4.91 8.58 -38.25
N MET A 32 3.88 9.20 -37.66
CA MET A 32 2.68 8.48 -37.20
C MET A 32 2.02 7.70 -38.36
N VAL A 33 1.81 8.35 -39.51
CA VAL A 33 1.21 7.72 -40.69
C VAL A 33 2.13 6.64 -41.25
N ALA A 34 3.42 6.92 -41.40
CA ALA A 34 4.39 5.97 -41.93
C ALA A 34 4.48 4.69 -41.09
N GLN A 35 4.57 4.82 -39.76
CA GLN A 35 4.61 3.69 -38.83
C GLN A 35 3.30 2.90 -38.82
N THR A 36 2.17 3.59 -38.89
CA THR A 36 0.85 2.93 -38.97
C THR A 36 0.74 2.12 -40.24
N ARG A 37 1.12 2.70 -41.38
CA ARG A 37 1.12 2.04 -42.69
C ARG A 37 2.03 0.81 -42.69
N LEU A 38 3.24 0.96 -42.16
CA LEU A 38 4.19 -0.14 -42.01
C LEU A 38 3.57 -1.34 -41.27
N LEU A 39 2.87 -1.12 -40.15
CA LEU A 39 2.20 -2.20 -39.42
C LEU A 39 0.98 -2.78 -40.14
N VAL A 40 0.30 -2.01 -40.99
CA VAL A 40 -0.83 -2.51 -41.79
C VAL A 40 -0.32 -3.44 -42.89
N GLU A 41 0.72 -3.02 -43.60
CA GLU A 41 1.29 -3.68 -44.78
C GLU A 41 2.19 -4.88 -44.40
N ASP A 42 3.04 -4.74 -43.38
CA ASP A 42 3.92 -5.81 -42.92
C ASP A 42 3.28 -6.64 -41.81
N LYS A 43 2.70 -7.77 -42.21
CA LYS A 43 2.06 -8.73 -41.30
C LYS A 43 3.05 -9.40 -40.34
N GLN A 44 4.29 -9.66 -40.78
CA GLN A 44 5.29 -10.34 -39.94
C GLN A 44 5.78 -9.42 -38.84
N LEU A 45 6.11 -8.18 -39.18
CA LEU A 45 6.46 -7.15 -38.21
C LEU A 45 5.33 -6.92 -37.21
N ARG A 46 4.08 -6.80 -37.70
CA ARG A 46 2.90 -6.65 -36.84
C ARG A 46 2.74 -7.81 -35.86
N ALA A 47 2.93 -9.04 -36.31
CA ALA A 47 2.83 -10.22 -35.46
C ALA A 47 3.93 -10.25 -34.39
N ARG A 48 5.18 -9.95 -34.77
CA ARG A 48 6.32 -9.86 -33.85
C ARG A 48 6.08 -8.83 -32.75
N ILE A 49 5.77 -7.59 -33.13
CA ILE A 49 5.53 -6.50 -32.17
C ILE A 49 4.33 -6.81 -31.27
N ALA A 50 3.28 -7.44 -31.80
CA ALA A 50 2.12 -7.84 -30.99
C ALA A 50 2.47 -8.92 -29.95
N ALA A 51 3.30 -9.89 -30.31
CA ALA A 51 3.75 -10.95 -29.40
C ALA A 51 4.63 -10.37 -28.28
N GLU A 52 5.63 -9.56 -28.64
CA GLU A 52 6.52 -8.91 -27.67
C GLU A 52 5.76 -7.94 -26.75
N GLY A 53 4.86 -7.12 -27.31
CA GLY A 53 4.03 -6.22 -26.53
C GLY A 53 3.11 -6.95 -25.56
N ARG A 54 2.56 -8.12 -25.94
CA ARG A 54 1.74 -8.94 -25.03
C ARG A 54 2.59 -9.53 -23.89
N ALA A 55 3.73 -10.12 -24.22
CA ALA A 55 4.64 -10.69 -23.22
C ALA A 55 5.12 -9.64 -22.20
N ASP A 56 5.30 -8.39 -22.64
CA ASP A 56 5.68 -7.30 -21.75
C ASP A 56 4.52 -6.87 -20.83
N VAL A 57 3.32 -6.69 -21.37
CA VAL A 57 2.14 -6.25 -20.61
C VAL A 57 1.66 -7.30 -19.60
N GLU A 58 1.80 -8.59 -19.90
CA GLU A 58 1.40 -9.68 -18.99
C GLU A 58 2.12 -9.63 -17.63
N LYS A 59 3.32 -9.03 -17.58
CA LYS A 59 4.05 -8.76 -16.32
C LYS A 59 3.30 -7.82 -15.38
N PHE A 60 2.44 -6.96 -15.92
CA PHE A 60 1.66 -5.96 -15.20
C PHE A 60 0.21 -6.40 -14.96
N GLY A 61 -0.09 -7.69 -15.15
CA GLY A 61 -1.42 -8.24 -14.88
C GLY A 61 -1.88 -7.98 -13.44
N TRP A 62 -3.19 -8.01 -13.22
CA TRP A 62 -3.82 -7.74 -11.92
C TRP A 62 -3.20 -8.53 -10.76
N THR A 63 -2.88 -9.81 -11.00
CA THR A 63 -2.22 -10.68 -10.02
C THR A 63 -0.84 -10.17 -9.63
N ALA A 64 -0.04 -9.70 -10.59
CA ALA A 64 1.28 -9.14 -10.34
C ALA A 64 1.20 -7.78 -9.63
N ALA A 65 0.30 -6.90 -10.08
CA ALA A 65 0.10 -5.57 -9.49
C ALA A 65 -0.37 -5.64 -8.02
N THR A 66 -1.20 -6.63 -7.68
CA THR A 66 -1.73 -6.80 -6.32
C THR A 66 -0.90 -7.68 -5.41
N LYS A 67 0.07 -8.43 -5.95
CA LYS A 67 0.89 -9.37 -5.16
C LYS A 67 1.51 -8.69 -3.94
N LYS A 68 2.20 -7.56 -4.15
CA LYS A 68 2.86 -6.80 -3.09
C LYS A 68 1.86 -6.24 -2.06
N LEU A 69 0.73 -5.72 -2.54
CA LEU A 69 -0.33 -5.19 -1.68
C LEU A 69 -0.91 -6.30 -0.78
N ARG A 70 -1.23 -7.46 -1.38
CA ARG A 70 -1.84 -8.60 -0.68
C ARG A 70 -0.87 -9.26 0.29
N GLU A 71 0.35 -9.54 -0.14
CA GLU A 71 1.30 -10.40 0.59
C GLU A 71 2.13 -9.61 1.60
N GLU A 72 2.43 -8.34 1.34
CA GLU A 72 3.28 -7.55 2.25
C GLU A 72 2.45 -6.51 3.01
N GLN A 73 1.73 -5.66 2.29
CA GLN A 73 1.14 -4.46 2.88
C GLN A 73 -0.06 -4.79 3.78
N TYR A 74 -0.94 -5.70 3.36
CA TYR A 74 -2.08 -6.14 4.17
C TYR A 74 -1.65 -6.93 5.39
N GLU A 75 -0.70 -7.85 5.27
CA GLU A 75 -0.18 -8.58 6.42
C GLU A 75 0.44 -7.62 7.44
N ALA A 76 1.28 -6.68 6.99
CA ALA A 76 1.88 -5.67 7.85
C ALA A 76 0.81 -4.81 8.55
N ALA A 77 -0.20 -4.35 7.82
CA ALA A 77 -1.29 -3.52 8.37
C ALA A 77 -2.10 -4.29 9.42
N ILE A 78 -2.44 -5.55 9.15
CA ILE A 78 -3.18 -6.42 10.10
C ILE A 78 -2.37 -6.61 11.38
N GLN A 79 -1.06 -6.88 11.28
CA GLN A 79 -0.22 -7.07 12.47
C GLN A 79 -0.08 -5.79 13.28
N GLN A 80 0.08 -4.64 12.62
CA GLN A 80 0.11 -3.34 13.30
C GLN A 80 -1.22 -3.04 14.01
N GLY A 81 -2.36 -3.33 13.38
CA GLY A 81 -3.68 -3.19 13.99
C GLY A 81 -3.84 -4.06 15.24
N LYS A 82 -3.42 -5.32 15.18
CA LYS A 82 -3.43 -6.25 16.33
C LYS A 82 -2.57 -5.73 17.49
N LYS A 83 -1.36 -5.24 17.20
CA LYS A 83 -0.44 -4.68 18.22
C LYS A 83 -1.04 -3.45 18.91
N LYS A 84 -1.58 -2.50 18.13
CA LYS A 84 -2.23 -1.29 18.67
C LYS A 84 -3.42 -1.62 19.57
N ARG A 85 -4.26 -2.59 19.17
CA ARG A 85 -5.40 -3.03 19.98
C ARG A 85 -4.97 -3.66 21.32
N LYS A 86 -3.97 -4.54 21.29
CA LYS A 86 -3.41 -5.14 22.52
C LYS A 86 -2.81 -4.08 23.44
N PHE A 87 -2.07 -3.13 22.88
CA PHE A 87 -1.50 -2.03 23.64
C PHE A 87 -2.59 -1.16 24.29
N GLY A 88 -3.63 -0.78 23.55
CA GLY A 88 -4.76 -0.03 24.09
C GLY A 88 -5.45 -0.74 25.26
N LEU A 89 -5.71 -2.05 25.11
CA LEU A 89 -6.27 -2.88 26.19
C LEU A 89 -5.35 -2.93 27.42
N PHE A 90 -4.04 -3.06 27.22
CA PHE A 90 -3.05 -3.06 28.30
C PHE A 90 -3.03 -1.73 29.05
N VAL A 91 -3.00 -0.60 28.32
CA VAL A 91 -3.01 0.75 28.92
C VAL A 91 -4.28 0.96 29.74
N ILE A 92 -5.45 0.66 29.19
CA ILE A 92 -6.74 0.78 29.90
C ILE A 92 -6.72 -0.07 31.18
N GLY A 93 -6.30 -1.34 31.07
CA GLY A 93 -6.24 -2.23 32.23
C GLY A 93 -5.32 -1.72 33.34
N ASN A 94 -4.15 -1.17 32.97
CA ASN A 94 -3.19 -0.64 33.94
C ASN A 94 -3.68 0.67 34.59
N THR A 95 -4.34 1.54 33.83
CA THR A 95 -4.97 2.77 34.37
C THR A 95 -6.09 2.44 35.36
N VAL A 96 -6.97 1.50 35.02
CA VAL A 96 -8.06 1.06 35.92
C VAL A 96 -7.49 0.45 37.20
N ARG A 97 -6.48 -0.41 37.09
CA ARG A 97 -5.81 -1.01 38.25
C ARG A 97 -5.18 0.04 39.16
N GLY A 98 -4.47 1.01 38.58
CA GLY A 98 -3.86 2.13 39.32
C GLY A 98 -4.90 2.99 40.04
N PHE A 99 -6.03 3.26 39.39
CA PHE A 99 -7.14 3.99 40.01
C PHE A 99 -7.71 3.24 41.24
N PHE A 100 -7.99 1.93 41.11
CA PHE A 100 -8.49 1.16 42.25
C PHE A 100 -7.47 1.04 43.38
N ALA A 101 -6.18 0.88 43.07
CA ALA A 101 -5.12 0.88 44.07
C ALA A 101 -5.03 2.22 44.83
N PHE A 102 -5.20 3.34 44.12
CA PHE A 102 -5.26 4.67 44.71
C PHE A 102 -6.48 4.86 45.61
N ILE A 103 -7.67 4.42 45.18
CA ILE A 103 -8.87 4.47 46.02
C ILE A 103 -8.69 3.62 47.29
N ALA A 104 -8.15 2.41 47.15
CA ALA A 104 -7.90 1.53 48.29
C ALA A 104 -6.92 2.15 49.30
N SER A 105 -5.83 2.79 48.84
CA SER A 105 -4.88 3.46 49.73
C SER A 105 -5.51 4.66 50.44
N LEU A 106 -6.39 5.40 49.76
CA LEU A 106 -7.11 6.53 50.34
C LEU A 106 -8.10 6.07 51.43
N VAL A 107 -8.82 4.97 51.19
CA VAL A 107 -9.70 4.34 52.21
C VAL A 107 -8.89 3.87 53.41
N LEU A 108 -7.77 3.17 53.19
CA LEU A 108 -6.90 2.71 54.28
C LEU A 108 -6.39 3.89 55.13
N ALA A 109 -5.98 4.98 54.49
CA ALA A 109 -5.51 6.18 55.17
C ALA A 109 -6.62 6.83 56.02
N ILE A 110 -7.86 6.85 55.52
CA ILE A 110 -9.03 7.34 56.27
C ILE A 110 -9.30 6.45 57.48
N VAL A 111 -9.33 5.12 57.30
CA VAL A 111 -9.55 4.16 58.39
C VAL A 111 -8.48 4.31 59.46
N HIS A 112 -7.20 4.36 59.06
CA HIS A 112 -6.10 4.54 60.00
C HIS A 112 -6.21 5.87 60.78
N LYS A 113 -6.64 6.95 60.12
CA LYS A 113 -6.88 8.24 60.78
C LYS A 113 -8.07 8.18 61.76
N LEU A 114 -9.11 7.41 61.45
CA LEU A 114 -10.28 7.21 62.33
C LEU A 114 -9.94 6.34 63.54
N ASP A 115 -9.17 5.27 63.36
CA ASP A 115 -8.70 4.41 64.46
C ASP A 115 -7.76 5.19 65.40
N TYR A 116 -6.87 6.01 64.84
CA TYR A 116 -6.02 6.92 65.62
C TYR A 116 -6.85 7.90 66.46
N ALA A 117 -7.89 8.50 65.89
CA ALA A 117 -8.78 9.42 66.60
C ALA A 117 -9.60 8.73 67.70
N ARG A 118 -9.89 7.43 67.55
CA ARG A 118 -10.63 6.63 68.55
C ARG A 118 -9.75 6.20 69.72
N ALA A 119 -8.45 5.94 69.49
CA ALA A 119 -7.48 5.59 70.51
C ALA A 119 -7.19 6.72 71.53
N TYR A 120 -7.41 7.98 71.15
CA TYR A 120 -7.22 9.17 72.01
C TYR A 120 -8.48 9.58 72.81
N ARG A 121 -9.57 8.80 72.75
CA ARG A 121 -10.86 9.14 73.38
C ARG A 121 -11.15 8.43 74.71
N ASN A 122 -10.15 7.82 75.33
CA ASN A 122 -10.25 7.17 76.64
C ASN A 122 -9.33 7.83 77.65
#